data_AF-A0ABD2QDV7-F1
#
_entry.id   AF-A0ABD2QDV7-F1
#
_cell.length_a   1.000
_cell.length_b   1.000
_cell.length_c   1.000
_cell.angle_alpha   90.00
_cell.angle_beta   90.00
_cell.angle_gamma   90.00
#
_symmetry.space_group_name_H-M   'P 1'
#
loop_
_entity.id
_entity.type
_entity.pdbx_description
1 polymer ?
#
loop_
_entity_poly.entity_id
_entity_poly.type
_entity_poly.pdbx_seq_one_letter_code
_entity_poly.pdbx_strand_id
1 'polypeptide(L)'
;MNALDSNFYALLFFFAYTSSHVGYGNLRAPCAWLESGGFFSNPELNPSLQALIQPRSLCPSKVQRCPMKWLPLDDLKAITFKLAGTDDMQDYDYQMQFCDVVYTYQHRICTGTNSEIAYELHQRKAWLFLERIYCRCLKVTHPESYDYTRPIFPTDESFSVQKMSMHCGSL
;
A
#
# COMPACT_ATOMS: atom_id res chain seq x y z
N MET A 1 3.44 -28.59 -2.90
CA MET A 1 2.49 -27.48 -3.12
C MET A 1 3.30 -26.33 -3.68
N ASN A 2 3.03 -25.96 -4.92
CA ASN A 2 4.02 -25.32 -5.79
C ASN A 2 4.03 -23.81 -5.56
N ALA A 3 5.23 -23.23 -5.41
CA ALA A 3 5.48 -21.79 -5.34
C ALA A 3 4.88 -20.98 -6.51
N LEU A 4 4.42 -21.65 -7.57
CA LEU A 4 3.75 -21.07 -8.73
C LEU A 4 2.35 -20.53 -8.43
N ASP A 5 1.61 -21.11 -7.47
CA ASP A 5 0.24 -20.65 -7.17
C ASP A 5 0.23 -19.34 -6.37
N SER A 6 1.14 -19.16 -5.39
CA SER A 6 1.32 -17.87 -4.68
C SER A 6 1.73 -16.74 -5.62
N ASN A 7 2.57 -17.04 -6.62
CA ASN A 7 3.04 -16.07 -7.61
C ASN A 7 1.92 -15.55 -8.52
N PHE A 8 0.91 -16.37 -8.82
CA PHE A 8 -0.21 -15.96 -9.68
C PHE A 8 -1.13 -14.93 -9.01
N TYR A 9 -1.32 -15.07 -7.69
CA TYR A 9 -2.15 -14.15 -6.91
C TYR A 9 -1.47 -12.81 -6.65
N ALA A 10 -0.16 -12.81 -6.41
CA ALA A 10 0.63 -11.58 -6.41
C ALA A 10 0.41 -10.86 -7.74
N LEU A 11 0.67 -11.52 -8.88
CA LEU A 11 0.51 -10.95 -10.23
C LEU A 11 -0.86 -10.30 -10.50
N LEU A 12 -1.96 -10.85 -9.97
CA LEU A 12 -3.29 -10.25 -10.13
C LEU A 12 -3.44 -8.86 -9.47
N PHE A 13 -2.67 -8.56 -8.40
CA PHE A 13 -2.58 -7.20 -7.84
C PHE A 13 -1.80 -6.23 -8.75
N PHE A 14 -0.85 -6.74 -9.56
CA PHE A 14 0.08 -5.89 -10.31
C PHE A 14 -0.47 -5.39 -11.66
N PHE A 15 -1.43 -6.08 -12.27
CA PHE A 15 -1.80 -5.85 -13.68
C PHE A 15 -3.14 -5.14 -13.92
N ALA A 16 -3.89 -4.73 -12.90
CA ALA A 16 -5.14 -3.99 -13.10
C ALA A 16 -4.89 -2.50 -13.42
N TYR A 17 -4.52 -2.20 -14.67
CA TYR A 17 -4.51 -0.84 -15.21
C TYR A 17 -5.92 -0.46 -15.64
N THR A 18 -6.71 0.11 -14.73
CA THR A 18 -8.00 0.73 -15.09
C THR A 18 -7.95 2.20 -14.74
N SER A 19 -7.75 3.02 -15.78
CA SER A 19 -7.99 4.46 -15.71
C SER A 19 -9.45 4.68 -15.39
N SER A 20 -9.76 5.00 -14.15
CA SER A 20 -11.13 5.34 -13.78
C SER A 20 -11.11 6.40 -12.69
N HIS A 21 -11.34 7.65 -13.12
CA HIS A 21 -11.86 8.72 -12.27
C HIS A 21 -13.26 8.30 -11.79
N VAL A 22 -13.32 7.42 -10.79
CA VAL A 22 -14.56 7.13 -10.07
C VAL A 22 -14.55 8.00 -8.83
N GLY A 23 -15.59 8.80 -8.63
CA GLY A 23 -15.77 9.56 -7.39
C GLY A 23 -15.95 8.60 -6.22
N TYR A 24 -14.91 8.43 -5.41
CA TYR A 24 -14.88 7.47 -4.30
C TYR A 24 -15.13 8.15 -2.95
N GLY A 25 -16.22 8.92 -2.75
CA GLY A 25 -16.52 9.53 -1.44
C GLY A 25 -15.30 10.22 -0.79
N ASN A 26 -14.99 9.88 0.47
CA ASN A 26 -13.80 10.38 1.19
C ASN A 26 -12.51 9.58 0.96
N LEU A 27 -12.50 8.59 0.05
CA LEU A 27 -11.33 7.75 -0.23
C LEU A 27 -10.34 8.46 -1.15
N ARG A 28 -9.06 8.44 -0.77
CA ARG A 28 -7.95 8.99 -1.55
C ARG A 28 -7.22 7.88 -2.29
N ALA A 29 -7.23 7.96 -3.62
CA ALA A 29 -6.51 7.03 -4.47
C ALA A 29 -5.01 7.41 -4.54
N PRO A 30 -4.11 6.43 -4.45
CA PRO A 30 -2.70 6.64 -4.70
C PRO A 30 -2.43 6.81 -6.20
N CYS A 31 -1.46 7.65 -6.55
CA CYS A 31 -0.97 7.80 -7.91
C CYS A 31 0.03 6.71 -8.31
N ALA A 32 0.74 6.13 -7.35
CA ALA A 32 1.64 5.01 -7.56
C ALA A 32 1.77 4.13 -6.31
N TRP A 33 2.09 2.86 -6.54
CA TRP A 33 2.53 1.91 -5.51
C TRP A 33 3.97 1.52 -5.78
N LEU A 34 4.77 1.48 -4.71
CA LEU A 34 6.13 0.99 -4.74
C LEU A 34 6.25 -0.21 -3.82
N GLU A 35 6.96 -1.25 -4.25
CA GLU A 35 7.29 -2.43 -3.44
C GLU A 35 8.80 -2.54 -3.27
N SER A 36 9.27 -2.75 -2.04
CA SER A 36 10.68 -2.99 -1.71
C SER A 36 10.83 -4.26 -0.87
N GLY A 37 11.93 -4.99 -1.09
CA GLY A 37 12.24 -6.24 -0.38
C GLY A 37 11.47 -7.47 -0.88
N GLY A 38 10.63 -7.30 -1.92
CA GLY A 38 9.79 -8.36 -2.48
C GLY A 38 10.41 -9.23 -3.57
N PHE A 39 9.60 -10.13 -4.15
CA PHE A 39 9.98 -11.01 -5.26
C PHE A 39 10.64 -10.24 -6.42
N PHE A 40 10.15 -9.03 -6.71
CA PHE A 40 10.68 -8.14 -7.75
C PHE A 40 11.94 -7.36 -7.34
N SER A 41 12.42 -7.54 -6.10
CA SER A 41 13.71 -7.08 -5.60
C SER A 41 14.80 -8.14 -5.74
N ASN A 42 14.50 -9.30 -6.32
CA ASN A 42 15.50 -10.31 -6.66
C ASN A 42 16.54 -9.70 -7.62
N PRO A 43 17.84 -9.67 -7.27
CA PRO A 43 18.90 -9.12 -8.12
C PRO A 43 18.96 -9.74 -9.52
N GLU A 44 18.51 -11.00 -9.67
CA GLU A 44 18.48 -11.70 -10.97
C GLU A 44 17.36 -11.21 -11.89
N LEU A 45 16.26 -10.69 -11.33
CA LEU A 45 15.10 -10.18 -12.07
C LEU A 45 15.07 -8.65 -12.13
N ASN A 46 15.74 -7.98 -11.20
CA ASN A 46 15.84 -6.54 -11.10
C ASN A 46 17.24 -6.13 -10.62
N PRO A 47 18.20 -5.97 -11.55
CA PRO A 47 19.59 -5.68 -11.22
C PRO A 47 19.80 -4.30 -10.56
N SER A 48 18.76 -3.45 -10.54
CA SER A 48 18.82 -2.15 -9.89
C SER A 48 18.58 -2.21 -8.38
N LEU A 49 18.01 -3.30 -7.86
CA LEU A 49 17.48 -3.42 -6.48
C LEU A 49 16.50 -2.29 -6.10
N GLN A 50 15.98 -1.55 -7.08
CA GLN A 50 15.05 -0.45 -6.86
C GLN A 50 13.66 -1.02 -6.63
N ALA A 51 12.88 -0.28 -5.83
CA ALA A 51 11.50 -0.63 -5.59
C ALA A 51 10.73 -0.77 -6.91
N LEU A 52 9.89 -1.81 -7.04
CA LEU A 52 9.04 -1.97 -8.22
C LEU A 52 7.98 -0.85 -8.20
N ILE A 53 7.96 -0.01 -9.23
CA ILE A 53 7.03 1.10 -9.33
C ILE A 53 5.82 0.71 -10.20
N GLN A 54 4.64 0.90 -9.65
CA GLN A 54 3.37 0.65 -10.32
C GLN A 54 2.55 1.93 -10.41
N PRO A 55 2.35 2.51 -11.60
CA PRO A 55 1.42 3.61 -11.77
C PRO A 55 -0.01 3.15 -11.46
N ARG A 56 -0.77 3.98 -10.75
CA ARG A 56 -2.14 3.68 -10.29
C ARG A 56 -3.14 4.71 -10.80
N SER A 57 -2.89 6.01 -10.63
CA SER A 57 -3.77 7.05 -11.17
C SER A 57 -2.99 8.25 -11.70
N LEU A 58 -3.57 8.95 -12.68
CA LEU A 58 -3.03 10.21 -13.16
C LEU A 58 -3.30 11.32 -12.14
N CYS A 59 -2.32 12.20 -11.95
CA CYS A 59 -2.53 13.40 -11.15
C CYS A 59 -3.37 14.42 -11.94
N PRO A 60 -4.34 15.09 -11.29
CA PRO A 60 -5.32 15.94 -11.98
C PRO A 60 -4.71 17.23 -12.54
N SER A 61 -3.56 17.67 -12.02
CA SER A 61 -2.87 18.88 -12.46
C SER A 61 -1.45 18.56 -12.90
N LYS A 62 -0.96 19.25 -13.94
CA LYS A 62 0.45 19.16 -14.38
C LYS A 62 1.45 19.66 -13.33
N VAL A 63 0.98 20.46 -12.36
CA VAL A 63 1.78 20.97 -11.24
C VAL A 63 1.97 19.90 -10.16
N GLN A 64 0.96 19.06 -9.96
CA GLN A 64 1.03 17.93 -9.03
C GLN A 64 1.61 16.72 -9.77
N ARG A 65 2.85 16.34 -9.43
CA ARG A 65 3.50 15.16 -10.01
C ARG A 65 3.50 14.01 -9.02
N CYS A 66 3.22 12.81 -9.52
CA CYS A 66 3.44 11.61 -8.74
C CYS A 66 4.96 11.43 -8.51
N PRO A 67 5.42 11.16 -7.27
CA PRO A 67 6.85 11.10 -6.97
C PRO A 67 7.62 10.00 -7.72
N MET A 68 6.99 8.84 -7.98
CA MET A 68 7.54 7.71 -8.73
C MET A 68 8.92 7.23 -8.26
N LYS A 69 9.23 7.41 -6.98
CA LYS A 69 10.50 6.98 -6.35
C LYS A 69 10.28 6.77 -4.86
N TRP A 70 11.03 5.89 -4.20
CA TRP A 70 10.87 5.71 -2.76
C TRP A 70 11.13 7.02 -2.00
N LEU A 71 10.20 7.42 -1.15
CA LEU A 71 10.27 8.63 -0.35
C LEU A 71 10.62 8.32 1.11
N PRO A 72 11.24 9.28 1.83
CA PRO A 72 11.44 9.18 3.27
C PRO A 72 10.14 8.94 4.05
N LEU A 73 10.22 8.30 5.21
CA LEU A 73 9.06 7.97 6.04
C LEU A 73 8.31 9.20 6.59
N ASP A 74 8.98 10.35 6.65
CA ASP A 74 8.41 11.62 7.10
C ASP A 74 7.79 12.45 5.96
N ASP A 75 7.86 11.99 4.71
CA ASP A 75 7.30 12.69 3.56
C ASP A 75 5.77 12.84 3.67
N LEU A 76 5.26 13.99 3.25
CA LEU A 76 3.84 14.34 3.38
C LEU A 76 2.96 13.73 2.28
N LYS A 77 3.55 13.16 1.22
CA LYS A 77 2.88 12.62 0.05
C LYS A 77 2.99 11.10 -0.06
N ALA A 78 3.52 10.43 0.96
CA ALA A 78 3.68 8.99 0.97
C ALA A 78 3.26 8.38 2.32
N ILE A 79 2.79 7.14 2.25
CA ILE A 79 2.60 6.29 3.43
C ILE A 79 3.30 4.96 3.17
N THR A 80 4.06 4.47 4.15
CA THR A 80 4.80 3.21 4.05
C THR A 80 4.25 2.19 5.04
N PHE A 81 3.98 0.98 4.53
CA PHE A 81 3.28 -0.06 5.27
C PHE A 81 3.68 -1.48 4.84
N LYS A 82 3.43 -2.43 5.74
CA LYS A 82 3.32 -3.87 5.44
C LYS A 82 1.89 -4.16 4.97
N LEU A 83 1.73 -4.97 3.93
CA LEU A 83 0.42 -5.44 3.48
C LEU A 83 0.09 -6.77 4.17
N ALA A 84 -1.20 -7.01 4.45
CA ALA A 84 -1.68 -8.36 4.76
C ALA A 84 -1.75 -9.19 3.47
N GLY A 85 -0.99 -10.28 3.39
CA GLY A 85 -0.87 -11.11 2.20
C GLY A 85 -0.45 -12.54 2.53
N THR A 86 0.00 -13.31 1.53
CA THR A 86 0.56 -14.66 1.78
C THR A 86 1.73 -14.59 2.75
N ASP A 87 2.00 -15.67 3.49
CA ASP A 87 3.08 -15.74 4.50
C ASP A 87 4.44 -15.21 3.96
N ASP A 88 4.69 -15.37 2.66
CA ASP A 88 5.90 -14.90 1.96
C ASP A 88 5.99 -13.37 1.75
N MET A 89 4.90 -12.62 1.94
CA MET A 89 4.82 -11.16 1.72
C MET A 89 5.00 -10.33 3.00
N GLN A 90 5.13 -10.99 4.17
CA GLN A 90 5.28 -10.31 5.46
C GLN A 90 6.57 -9.48 5.53
N ASP A 91 7.59 -9.85 4.75
CA ASP A 91 8.87 -9.15 4.70
C ASP A 91 8.84 -7.90 3.80
N TYR A 92 7.78 -7.67 3.02
CA TYR A 92 7.81 -6.65 1.96
C TYR A 92 7.32 -5.30 2.47
N ASP A 93 8.03 -4.24 2.11
CA ASP A 93 7.60 -2.87 2.38
C ASP A 93 6.89 -2.30 1.15
N TYR A 94 5.71 -1.74 1.39
CA TYR A 94 4.94 -1.04 0.38
C TYR A 94 4.92 0.45 0.66
N GLN A 95 4.98 1.27 -0.39
CA GLN A 95 4.77 2.70 -0.29
C GLN A 95 3.68 3.15 -1.26
N MET A 96 2.59 3.69 -0.70
CA MET A 96 1.55 4.37 -1.45
C MET A 96 1.92 5.84 -1.61
N GLN A 97 1.89 6.32 -2.85
CA GLN A 97 2.23 7.70 -3.18
C GLN A 97 1.00 8.47 -3.65
N PHE A 98 0.94 9.75 -3.32
CA PHE A 98 -0.18 10.61 -3.64
C PHE A 98 0.26 11.84 -4.44
N CYS A 99 -0.65 12.35 -5.27
CA CYS A 99 -0.40 13.57 -6.05
C CYS A 99 -0.22 14.82 -5.17
N ASP A 100 -0.86 14.81 -4.00
CA ASP A 100 -0.86 15.91 -3.05
C ASP A 100 -0.61 15.41 -1.61
N VAL A 101 -0.39 16.37 -0.71
CA VAL A 101 -0.15 16.13 0.72
C VAL A 101 -1.32 15.35 1.34
N VAL A 102 -1.02 14.19 1.92
CA VAL A 102 -1.98 13.42 2.71
C VAL A 102 -1.93 13.78 4.19
N TYR A 103 -0.74 14.08 4.71
CA TYR A 103 -0.53 14.51 6.08
C TYR A 103 -0.61 16.03 6.21
N THR A 104 -1.68 16.54 6.81
CA THR A 104 -1.79 17.97 7.16
C THR A 104 -1.02 18.31 8.45
N TYR A 105 -0.71 19.59 8.66
CA TYR A 105 -0.06 20.11 9.88
C TYR A 105 -0.82 19.83 11.18
N GLN A 106 -2.10 19.48 11.10
CA GLN A 106 -2.93 19.15 12.27
C GLN A 106 -2.71 17.73 12.76
N HIS A 107 -2.16 16.84 11.92
CA HIS A 107 -1.88 15.47 12.35
C HIS A 107 -0.62 15.45 13.21
N ARG A 108 -0.78 15.09 14.48
CA ARG A 108 0.34 14.83 15.39
C ARG A 108 1.13 13.59 14.96
N ILE A 109 2.36 13.48 15.45
CA ILE A 109 3.14 12.24 15.35
C ILE A 109 2.50 11.18 16.27
N CYS A 110 2.44 9.94 15.81
CA CYS A 110 1.96 8.82 16.63
C CYS A 110 2.93 8.58 17.79
N THR A 111 2.38 8.27 18.96
CA THR A 111 3.15 7.97 20.18
C THR A 111 3.80 6.60 20.14
N GLY A 112 3.27 5.68 19.31
CA GLY A 112 3.75 4.30 19.23
C GLY A 112 3.34 3.45 20.43
N THR A 113 2.30 3.87 21.17
CA THR A 113 1.69 3.04 22.22
C THR A 113 0.88 1.92 21.59
N ASN A 114 0.98 0.71 22.16
CA ASN A 114 0.39 -0.51 21.61
C ASN A 114 -1.13 -0.32 21.45
N SER A 115 -1.61 -0.38 20.21
CA SER A 115 -2.99 -0.16 19.72
C SER A 115 -3.32 1.23 19.16
N GLU A 116 -2.38 2.16 19.03
CA GLU A 116 -2.67 3.42 18.34
C GLU A 116 -2.80 3.22 16.82
N ILE A 117 -4.00 3.44 16.28
CA ILE A 117 -4.26 3.41 14.84
C ILE A 117 -3.72 4.70 14.22
N ALA A 118 -2.82 4.57 13.25
CA ALA A 118 -2.26 5.69 12.51
C ALA A 118 -3.18 6.14 11.39
N TYR A 119 -3.72 5.21 10.62
CA TYR A 119 -4.63 5.47 9.50
C TYR A 119 -5.40 4.21 9.10
N GLU A 120 -6.47 4.41 8.32
CA GLU A 120 -7.30 3.35 7.75
C GLU A 120 -7.11 3.27 6.25
N LEU A 121 -6.86 2.05 5.76
CA LEU A 121 -6.85 1.72 4.34
C LEU A 121 -8.11 0.94 3.99
N HIS A 122 -8.68 1.22 2.81
CA HIS A 122 -9.88 0.54 2.33
C HIS A 122 -9.57 -0.17 1.03
N GLN A 123 -9.74 -1.49 1.00
CA GLN A 123 -9.56 -2.28 -0.21
C GLN A 123 -10.85 -2.31 -1.04
N ARG A 124 -10.72 -2.16 -2.37
CA ARG A 124 -11.78 -2.47 -3.33
C ARG A 124 -11.16 -3.24 -4.50
N LYS A 125 -11.51 -4.51 -4.64
CA LYS A 125 -10.88 -5.42 -5.61
C LYS A 125 -9.35 -5.44 -5.37
N ALA A 126 -8.56 -5.24 -6.43
CA ALA A 126 -7.10 -5.15 -6.36
C ALA A 126 -6.57 -3.78 -5.91
N TRP A 127 -7.44 -2.83 -5.56
CA TRP A 127 -7.04 -1.47 -5.21
C TRP A 127 -7.11 -1.22 -3.71
N LEU A 128 -6.18 -0.41 -3.23
CA LEU A 128 -6.11 0.08 -1.87
C LEU A 128 -6.17 1.59 -1.87
N PHE A 129 -7.08 2.12 -1.05
CA PHE A 129 -7.34 3.54 -0.92
C PHE A 129 -7.06 3.98 0.51
N LEU A 130 -6.59 5.20 0.68
CA LEU A 130 -6.49 5.82 2.00
C LEU A 130 -7.86 6.40 2.37
N GLU A 131 -8.43 5.95 3.49
CA GLU A 131 -9.74 6.43 3.95
C GLU A 131 -9.62 7.55 4.98
N ARG A 132 -8.78 7.37 6.00
CA ARG A 132 -8.66 8.31 7.12
C ARG A 132 -7.26 8.28 7.72
N ILE A 133 -6.79 9.43 8.19
CA ILE A 133 -5.55 9.56 8.97
C ILE A 133 -5.91 10.05 10.38
N TYR A 134 -5.31 9.42 11.39
CA TYR A 134 -5.43 9.80 12.80
C TYR A 134 -4.12 10.43 13.30
N CYS A 135 -2.97 9.89 12.91
CA CYS A 135 -1.65 10.43 13.24
C CYS A 135 -0.59 10.07 12.18
N ARG A 136 0.58 10.72 12.26
CA ARG A 136 1.72 10.51 11.37
C ARG A 136 2.69 9.50 11.96
N CYS A 137 3.03 8.48 11.19
CA CYS A 137 4.07 7.50 11.55
C CYS A 137 5.38 7.83 10.87
N LEU A 138 6.47 7.87 11.66
CA LEU A 138 7.84 8.00 11.17
C LEU A 138 8.51 6.62 11.01
N LYS A 139 7.69 5.57 10.89
CA LYS A 139 8.06 4.16 10.83
C LYS A 139 7.13 3.43 9.86
N VAL A 140 7.57 2.26 9.41
CA VAL A 140 6.71 1.33 8.65
C VAL A 140 5.52 0.94 9.54
N THR A 141 4.32 1.04 8.97
CA THR A 141 3.07 0.69 9.65
C THR A 141 2.62 -0.72 9.30
N HIS A 142 1.89 -1.35 10.21
CA HIS A 142 1.51 -2.76 10.11
C HIS A 142 0.00 -2.91 10.34
N PRO A 143 -0.68 -3.86 9.68
CA PRO A 143 -2.09 -4.10 9.92
C PRO A 143 -2.32 -4.68 11.32
N GLU A 144 -3.47 -4.36 11.93
CA GLU A 144 -3.89 -4.91 13.24
C GLU A 144 -4.05 -6.43 13.22
N SER A 145 -4.68 -6.96 12.17
CA SER A 145 -4.76 -8.40 11.89
C SER A 145 -4.42 -8.68 10.43
N TYR A 146 -3.84 -9.86 10.21
CA TYR A 146 -3.53 -10.41 8.89
C TYR A 146 -4.65 -11.35 8.42
N ASP A 147 -5.91 -11.11 8.82
CA ASP A 147 -7.02 -11.98 8.44
C ASP A 147 -7.34 -11.79 6.95
N TYR A 148 -6.75 -12.63 6.10
CA TYR A 148 -7.08 -12.71 4.69
C TYR A 148 -7.74 -14.06 4.39
N THR A 149 -8.82 -14.03 3.63
CA THR A 149 -9.37 -15.26 3.05
C THR A 149 -8.49 -15.62 1.86
N ARG A 150 -7.83 -16.79 1.88
CA ARG A 150 -7.14 -17.31 0.69
C ARG A 150 -8.18 -17.52 -0.42
N PRO A 151 -8.01 -16.94 -1.62
CA PRO A 151 -8.83 -17.31 -2.76
C PRO A 151 -8.71 -18.79 -3.08
N ILE A 152 -9.84 -19.43 -3.33
CA ILE A 152 -9.88 -20.83 -3.76
C ILE A 152 -9.84 -20.86 -5.30
N PHE A 153 -10.40 -19.84 -5.96
CA PHE A 153 -10.42 -19.68 -7.41
C PHE A 153 -9.94 -18.29 -7.87
N PRO A 154 -9.34 -18.16 -9.08
CA PRO A 154 -8.91 -16.86 -9.64
C PRO A 154 -10.02 -15.85 -9.89
N THR A 155 -11.28 -16.32 -9.95
CA THR A 155 -12.49 -15.51 -10.12
C THR A 155 -13.15 -15.15 -8.80
N ASP A 156 -12.65 -15.69 -7.68
CA ASP A 156 -13.20 -15.35 -6.38
C ASP A 156 -12.91 -13.88 -6.07
N GLU A 157 -13.93 -13.16 -5.60
CA GLU A 157 -13.77 -11.79 -5.06
C GLU A 157 -13.01 -11.78 -3.71
N SER A 158 -12.37 -12.90 -3.35
CA SER A 158 -12.08 -13.34 -1.98
C SER A 158 -10.83 -12.76 -1.34
N PHE A 159 -10.23 -11.70 -1.86
CA PHE A 159 -9.36 -10.89 -1.02
C PHE A 159 -10.22 -9.97 -0.15
N SER A 160 -10.91 -10.55 0.85
CA SER A 160 -11.70 -9.75 1.78
C SER A 160 -10.80 -9.13 2.84
N VAL A 161 -10.29 -7.92 2.59
CA VAL A 161 -10.00 -7.00 3.69
C VAL A 161 -10.74 -5.68 3.47
N GLN A 162 -11.96 -5.62 4.00
CA GLN A 162 -12.70 -4.37 4.13
C GLN A 162 -12.25 -3.65 5.41
N LYS A 163 -11.64 -2.48 5.21
CA LYS A 163 -10.96 -1.66 6.22
C LYS A 163 -9.80 -2.35 6.94
N MET A 164 -8.62 -1.77 6.78
CA MET A 164 -7.40 -2.15 7.48
C MET A 164 -7.01 -1.02 8.42
N SER A 165 -7.01 -1.32 9.71
CA SER A 165 -6.42 -0.48 10.73
C SER A 165 -4.91 -0.63 10.69
N MET A 166 -4.20 0.45 10.40
CA MET A 166 -2.74 0.46 10.30
C MET A 166 -2.15 1.08 11.56
N HIS A 167 -1.27 0.34 12.23
CA HIS A 167 -0.60 0.74 13.46
C HIS A 167 0.84 1.17 13.21
N CYS A 168 1.33 2.10 14.00
CA CYS A 168 2.75 2.45 14.01
C CYS A 168 3.58 1.31 14.59
N GLY A 169 4.68 0.92 13.94
CA GLY A 169 5.62 -0.04 14.51
C GLY A 169 6.19 0.43 15.86
N SER A 170 6.37 -0.50 16.80
CA SER A 170 6.97 -0.23 18.11
C SER A 170 8.44 0.19 17.99
N LEU A 171 8.98 0.83 19.04
CA LEU A 171 10.42 1.11 19.18
C LEU A 171 11.22 -0.16 19.43
#